data_AF-A0A8T6G0W0-F1
#
_entry.id   AF-A0A8T6G0W0-F1
#
_cell.length_a   1.000
_cell.length_b   1.000
_cell.length_c   1.000
_cell.angle_alpha   90.00
_cell.angle_beta   90.00
_cell.angle_gamma   90.00
#
_symmetry.space_group_name_H-M   'P 1'
#
loop_
_entity.id
_entity.type
_entity.pdbx_description
1 polymer ?
#
loop_
_entity_poly.entity_id
_entity_poly.type
_entity_poly.pdbx_seq_one_letter_code
_entity_poly.pdbx_strand_id
1 'polypeptide(L)' 'RFSPDRVNQRHRFAYFPFGGGPRFCIGSNFAMLEAQLILATIAQRYELDLVPEHPVELEPSSPCVPGMGS' A
#
# COMPACT_ATOMS: atom_id res chain seq x y z
N ARG A 1 -3.69 11.56 -7.29
CA ARG A 1 -3.75 10.08 -7.29
C ARG A 1 -4.15 9.54 -5.91
N PHE A 2 -3.44 9.91 -4.85
CA PHE A 2 -3.72 9.51 -3.46
C PHE A 2 -4.50 10.57 -2.66
N SER A 3 -5.62 11.06 -3.19
CA SER A 3 -6.47 12.03 -2.47
C SER A 3 -7.67 11.36 -1.80
N PRO A 4 -8.15 11.86 -0.66
CA PRO A 4 -9.31 11.28 0.05
C PRO A 4 -10.59 11.32 -0.80
N ASP A 5 -10.83 12.38 -1.58
CA ASP A 5 -11.98 12.48 -2.49
C ASP A 5 -12.04 11.32 -3.48
N ARG A 6 -10.87 10.92 -4.01
CA ARG A 6 -10.78 9.79 -4.93
C ARG A 6 -10.94 8.44 -4.24
N VAL A 7 -10.79 8.35 -2.92
CA VAL A 7 -11.11 7.13 -2.16
C VAL A 7 -12.63 7.00 -2.04
N ASN A 8 -13.32 8.09 -1.72
CA ASN A 8 -14.78 8.10 -1.56
C ASN A 8 -15.54 7.84 -2.86
N GLN A 9 -14.97 8.22 -4.01
CA GLN A 9 -15.56 8.02 -5.33
C GLN A 9 -15.30 6.62 -5.92
N ARG A 10 -14.56 5.72 -5.24
CA ARG A 10 -14.27 4.39 -5.77
C ARG A 10 -15.54 3.55 -5.85
N HIS A 11 -15.67 2.80 -6.94
CA HIS A 11 -16.70 1.78 -7.02
C HIS A 11 -16.52 0.76 -5.88
N ARG A 12 -17.62 0.31 -5.27
CA ARG A 12 -17.61 -0.60 -4.10
C ARG A 12 -16.79 -1.87 -4.33
N PHE A 13 -16.70 -2.33 -5.58
CA PHE A 13 -15.97 -3.53 -5.96
C PHE A 13 -14.57 -3.26 -6.55
N ALA A 14 -14.03 -2.04 -6.42
CA ALA A 14 -12.71 -1.68 -6.95
C ALA A 14 -11.55 -1.87 -5.96
N TYR A 15 -11.83 -2.32 -4.73
CA TYR A 15 -10.81 -2.41 -3.67
C TYR A 15 -10.82 -3.78 -2.99
N PHE A 16 -9.91 -4.67 -3.42
CA PHE A 16 -9.74 -6.02 -2.90
C PHE A 16 -8.25 -6.40 -2.81
N PRO A 17 -7.45 -5.70 -1.98
CA PRO A 17 -5.99 -5.89 -1.92
C PRO A 17 -5.55 -7.27 -1.42
N PHE A 18 -6.43 -7.99 -0.70
CA PHE A 18 -6.17 -9.32 -0.16
C PHE A 18 -7.08 -10.40 -0.78
N GLY A 19 -7.53 -10.15 -2.02
CA GLY A 19 -8.50 -10.99 -2.71
C GLY A 19 -9.94 -10.68 -2.33
N GLY A 20 -10.89 -11.43 -2.92
CA GLY A 20 -12.32 -11.33 -2.67
C GLY A 20 -13.02 -12.66 -2.86
N GLY A 21 -14.26 -12.79 -2.38
CA GLY A 21 -15.03 -14.03 -2.47
C GLY A 21 -14.68 -15.09 -1.41
N PRO A 22 -15.03 -16.37 -1.60
CA PRO A 22 -14.97 -17.40 -0.56
C PRO A 22 -13.55 -17.80 -0.17
N ARG A 23 -12.54 -17.50 -0.99
CA ARG A 23 -11.11 -17.72 -0.68
C ARG A 23 -10.38 -16.41 -0.37
N PHE A 24 -11.05 -15.54 0.39
CA PHE A 24 -10.46 -14.31 0.91
C PHE A 24 -9.27 -14.61 1.83
N CYS A 25 -8.26 -13.74 1.84
CA CYS A 25 -7.09 -13.91 2.69
C CYS A 25 -7.49 -13.96 4.18
N ILE A 26 -7.19 -15.08 4.84
CA ILE A 26 -7.42 -15.28 6.28
C ILE A 26 -6.66 -14.26 7.13
N GLY A 27 -5.51 -13.77 6.65
CA GLY A 27 -4.68 -12.78 7.31
C GLY A 27 -5.06 -11.32 7.05
N SER A 28 -6.13 -11.02 6.32
CA SER A 28 -6.42 -9.64 5.90
C SER A 28 -6.62 -8.66 7.06
N ASN A 29 -7.31 -9.07 8.13
CA ASN A 29 -7.53 -8.19 9.28
C ASN A 29 -6.23 -7.92 10.03
N PHE A 30 -5.39 -8.94 10.16
CA PHE A 30 -4.09 -8.82 10.80
C PHE A 30 -3.17 -7.90 10.00
N ALA A 31 -3.08 -8.10 8.68
CA ALA A 31 -2.29 -7.25 7.80
C ALA A 31 -2.72 -5.77 7.83
N MET A 32 -4.02 -5.49 7.90
CA MET A 32 -4.53 -4.12 8.03
C MET A 32 -4.17 -3.47 9.38
N LEU A 33 -4.28 -4.25 10.47
CA LEU A 33 -3.89 -3.80 11.81
C LEU A 33 -2.38 -3.47 11.87
N GLU A 34 -1.54 -4.39 11.39
CA GLU A 34 -0.10 -4.19 11.34
C GLU A 34 0.27 -2.98 10.49
N ALA A 35 -0.32 -2.84 9.30
CA ALA A 35 -0.07 -1.70 8.42
C ALA A 35 -0.42 -0.38 9.11
N GLN A 36 -1.55 -0.31 9.82
CA GLN A 36 -1.94 0.89 10.55
C GLN A 36 -0.95 1.21 11.70
N LEU A 37 -0.53 0.20 12.45
CA LEU A 37 0.44 0.37 13.55
C LEU A 37 1.82 0.80 13.04
N ILE A 38 2.30 0.18 11.96
CA ILE A 38 3.58 0.53 11.32
C ILE A 38 3.53 1.98 10.83
N LEU A 39 2.48 2.36 10.08
CA LEU A 39 2.33 3.72 9.57
C LEU A 39 2.22 4.75 10.70
N ALA A 40 1.42 4.47 11.72
CA ALA A 40 1.29 5.36 12.88
C ALA A 40 2.62 5.52 13.62
N THR A 41 3.40 4.44 13.76
CA THR A 41 4.70 4.46 14.44
C THR A 41 5.72 5.26 13.64
N ILE A 42 5.78 5.07 12.32
CA ILE A 42 6.69 5.80 11.44
C ILE A 42 6.34 7.29 11.44
N ALA A 43 5.06 7.62 11.22
CA ALA A 43 4.60 9.01 11.15
C ALA A 43 4.78 9.80 12.45
N GLN A 44 4.80 9.13 13.61
CA GLN A 44 5.03 9.79 14.91
C GLN A 44 6.51 10.05 15.20
N ARG A 45 7.42 9.28 14.60
CA ARG A 45 8.84 9.27 14.99
C ARG A 45 9.79 9.80 13.93
N TYR A 46 9.36 9.82 12.66
CA TYR A 46 10.21 10.14 11.53
C TYR A 46 9.51 11.09 10.56
N GLU A 47 10.29 11.96 9.95
CA GLU A 47 9.90 12.72 8.78
C GLU A 47 10.54 12.04 7.56
N LEU A 48 9.72 11.72 6.55
CA LEU A 48 10.15 10.94 5.38
C LEU A 48 10.36 11.85 4.20
N ASP A 49 11.61 11.96 3.74
CA ASP A 49 11.97 12.64 2.51
C ASP A 49 12.28 11.63 1.39
N LEU A 50 11.89 11.98 0.17
CA LEU A 50 12.28 11.22 -1.02
C LEU A 50 13.72 11.54 -1.37
N VAL A 51 14.51 10.50 -1.67
CA VAL A 51 15.86 10.68 -2.20
C VAL A 51 15.77 11.31 -3.59
N PRO A 52 16.47 12.44 -3.85
CA PRO A 52 16.51 13.07 -5.17
C PRO A 52 17.02 12.09 -6.23
N GLU A 53 16.51 12.21 -7.46
CA GLU A 53 16.92 11.38 -8.61
C GLU A 53 16.70 9.86 -8.46
N HIS A 54 15.84 9.42 -7.53
CA HIS A 54 15.48 8.00 -7.36
C HIS A 54 14.02 7.72 -7.76
N PRO A 55 13.73 7.49 -9.06
CA PRO A 55 12.37 7.20 -9.50
C PRO A 55 11.91 5.81 -9.00
N VAL A 56 10.71 5.77 -8.43
CA VAL A 56 10.06 4.52 -7.98
C VAL A 56 9.41 3.84 -9.18
N GLU A 57 10.15 2.96 -9.84
CA GLU A 57 9.62 2.10 -10.92
C GLU A 57 9.03 0.81 -10.35
N LEU A 58 8.06 0.21 -11.05
CA LEU A 58 7.48 -1.07 -10.61
C LEU A 58 8.19 -2.23 -11.29
N GLU A 59 8.81 -3.11 -10.50
CA GLU A 59 9.31 -4.38 -11.02
C GLU A 59 8.15 -5.39 -11.09
N PRO A 60 7.87 -5.98 -12.28
CA PRO A 60 6.79 -6.93 -12.49
C PRO A 60 7.16 -8.34 -11.97
N SER A 61 7.56 -8.43 -10.70
CA SER A 61 7.84 -9.67 -9.99
C SER A 61 6.64 -10.12 -9.14
N SER A 62 6.70 -11.33 -8.58
CA SER A 62 5.69 -11.84 -7.65
C SER A 62 6.34 -12.05 -6.28
N PRO A 63 6.07 -11.19 -5.25
CA PRO A 63 5.21 -10.00 -5.27
C PRO A 63 5.83 -8.81 -6.02
N CYS A 64 5.01 -7.91 -6.56
CA CYS A 64 5.51 -6.67 -7.18
C CYS A 64 6.27 -5.85 -6.13
N VAL A 65 7.47 -5.40 -6.46
CA VAL A 65 8.31 -4.58 -5.59
C VAL A 65 8.74 -3.30 -6.31
N PRO A 66 9.15 -2.25 -5.58
CA PRO A 66 9.86 -1.13 -6.18
C PRO A 66 11.14 -1.63 -6.87
N GLY A 67 11.39 -1.17 -8.10
CA GLY A 67 12.67 -1.31 -8.74
C GLY A 67 13.71 -0.48 -8.00
N MET A 68 14.86 -1.09 -7.69
CA MET A 68 16.04 -0.32 -7.33
C MET A 68 16.49 0.41 -8.59
N GLY A 69 16.10 1.68 -8.72
CA GLY A 69 16.53 2.54 -9.82
C GLY A 69 18.04 2.38 -10.05
N SER A 70 18.41 2.01 -11.27
CA SER A 70 19.79 1.87 -11.73
C SER A 70 20.49 3.22 -11.82
#